data_AF-A0AAW1LCL0-F1
#
_entry.id   AF-A0AAW1LCL0-F1
#
_cell.length_a   1.000
_cell.length_b   1.000
_cell.length_c   1.000
_cell.angle_alpha   90.00
_cell.angle_beta   90.00
_cell.angle_gamma   90.00
#
_symmetry.space_group_name_H-M   'P 1'
#
loop_
_entity.id
_entity.type
_entity.pdbx_description
1 polymer ?
#
loop_
_entity_poly.entity_id
_entity_poly.type
_entity_poly.pdbx_seq_one_letter_code
_entity_poly.pdbx_strand_id
1 'polypeptide(L)'
;MRSELNVISAVRRIEQQQLRWFGHIVRMKENRTVKVIWETETNKKKRRGRPRKKWSTEIARNLQKRGLNWYQAKLEAKDRIK
;
A
#
# COMPACT_ATOMS: atom_id res chain seq x y z
N MET A 1 28.85 -8.52 2.63
CA MET A 1 28.72 -8.31 1.16
C MET A 1 27.54 -7.44 0.70
N ARG A 2 26.25 -7.81 0.82
CA ARG A 2 25.13 -6.95 0.31
C ARG A 2 24.75 -5.78 1.24
N SER A 3 24.84 -5.97 2.55
CA SER A 3 24.60 -4.94 3.58
C SER A 3 25.70 -3.86 3.62
N GLU A 4 26.92 -4.22 3.25
CA GLU A 4 28.09 -3.32 3.22
C GLU A 4 28.06 -2.32 2.06
N LEU A 5 27.35 -2.62 0.97
CA LEU A 5 27.31 -1.77 -0.24
C LEU A 5 26.19 -0.71 -0.22
N ASN A 6 25.50 -0.52 0.91
CA ASN A 6 24.34 0.39 1.02
C ASN A 6 23.26 0.19 -0.06
N VAL A 7 23.16 -1.02 -0.63
CA VAL A 7 22.21 -1.35 -1.70
C VAL A 7 20.89 -1.82 -1.11
N ILE A 8 19.81 -1.09 -1.41
CA ILE A 8 18.45 -1.49 -1.06
C ILE A 8 18.03 -2.67 -1.95
N SER A 9 17.53 -3.75 -1.34
CA SER A 9 17.01 -4.89 -2.10
C SER A 9 15.83 -4.49 -2.99
N ALA A 10 15.68 -5.17 -4.14
CA ALA A 10 14.56 -4.93 -5.05
C ALA A 10 13.20 -5.06 -4.35
N VAL A 11 13.06 -6.04 -3.45
CA VAL A 11 11.87 -6.25 -2.63
C VAL A 11 11.58 -5.01 -1.78
N ARG A 12 12.58 -4.49 -1.04
CA ARG A 12 12.41 -3.31 -0.19
C ARG A 12 12.05 -2.07 -1.00
N ARG A 13 12.58 -1.93 -2.22
CA ARG A 13 12.22 -0.83 -3.14
C ARG A 13 10.78 -0.94 -3.62
N ILE A 14 10.31 -2.15 -3.95
CA ILE A 14 8.90 -2.40 -4.32
C ILE A 14 7.97 -2.05 -3.15
N GLU A 15 8.29 -2.50 -1.93
CA GLU A 15 7.51 -2.20 -0.72
C GLU A 15 7.40 -0.69 -0.46
N GLN A 16 8.52 0.04 -0.60
CA GLN A 16 8.53 1.50 -0.47
C GLN A 16 7.64 2.18 -1.51
N GLN A 17 7.71 1.76 -2.78
CA GLN A 17 6.89 2.32 -3.85
C GLN A 17 5.39 2.04 -3.63
N GLN A 18 5.05 0.83 -3.18
CA GLN A 18 3.68 0.46 -2.83
C GLN A 18 3.12 1.36 -1.72
N LEU A 19 3.89 1.61 -0.66
CA LEU A 19 3.48 2.50 0.43
C LEU A 19 3.40 3.97 0.01
N ARG A 20 4.30 4.43 -0.88
CA ARG A 20 4.22 5.78 -1.46
C ARG A 20 2.93 5.97 -2.25
N TRP A 21 2.56 4.98 -3.07
CA TRP A 21 1.32 5.02 -3.86
C TRP A 21 0.08 4.93 -2.97
N PHE A 22 0.10 4.09 -1.93
CA PHE A 22 -0.95 4.08 -0.90
C PHE A 22 -1.17 5.47 -0.29
N GLY A 23 -0.11 6.11 0.19
CA GLY A 23 -0.21 7.45 0.77
C GLY A 23 -0.72 8.48 -0.24
N HIS A 24 -0.32 8.35 -1.51
CA HIS A 24 -0.84 9.19 -2.58
C HIS A 24 -2.36 9.04 -2.74
N ILE A 25 -2.90 7.81 -2.78
CA ILE A 25 -4.34 7.56 -2.85
C ILE A 25 -5.06 8.14 -1.63
N VAL A 26 -4.53 7.95 -0.42
CA VAL A 26 -5.14 8.48 0.82
C VAL A 26 -5.29 10.00 0.76
N ARG A 27 -4.30 10.70 0.20
CA ARG A 27 -4.31 12.16 0.03
C ARG A 27 -5.09 12.67 -1.18
N MET A 28 -5.53 11.80 -2.09
CA MET A 28 -6.39 12.24 -3.20
C MET A 28 -7.74 12.75 -2.67
N LYS A 29 -8.34 13.69 -3.41
CA LYS A 29 -9.73 14.13 -3.18
C LYS A 29 -10.68 12.93 -3.28
N GLU A 30 -11.73 12.93 -2.46
CA GLU A 30 -12.71 11.83 -2.37
C GLU A 30 -13.40 11.52 -3.71
N ASN A 31 -13.59 12.52 -4.57
CA ASN A 31 -14.22 12.37 -5.88
C ASN A 31 -13.31 11.73 -6.95
N ARG A 32 -12.04 11.45 -6.65
CA ARG A 32 -11.12 10.84 -7.63
C ARG A 32 -11.47 9.37 -7.80
N THR A 33 -11.72 8.97 -9.05
CA THR A 33 -12.09 7.59 -9.42
C THR A 33 -11.16 6.54 -8.82
N VAL A 34 -9.86 6.78 -8.79
CA VAL A 34 -8.88 5.85 -8.19
C VAL A 34 -9.15 5.62 -6.70
N LYS A 35 -9.44 6.69 -5.95
CA LYS A 35 -9.76 6.61 -4.52
C LYS A 35 -11.09 5.91 -4.28
N VAL A 36 -12.11 6.27 -5.06
CA VAL A 36 -13.42 5.60 -5.00
C VAL A 36 -13.29 4.10 -5.29
N ILE A 37 -12.60 3.69 -6.36
CA ILE A 37 -12.38 2.28 -6.72
C ILE A 37 -11.63 1.55 -5.60
N TRP A 38 -10.64 2.20 -5.00
CA TRP A 38 -9.87 1.63 -3.91
C TRP A 38 -10.72 1.38 -2.66
N GLU A 39 -11.54 2.36 -2.26
CA GLU A 39 -12.39 2.27 -1.07
C GLU A 39 -13.59 1.34 -1.27
N THR A 40 -14.12 1.26 -2.49
CA THR A 40 -15.24 0.38 -2.85
C THR A 40 -14.86 -1.09 -3.01
N GLU A 41 -13.68 -1.52 -2.52
CA GLU A 41 -13.09 -2.84 -2.79
C GLU A 41 -14.14 -3.96 -2.76
N THR A 42 -14.52 -4.44 -3.95
CA THR A 42 -15.59 -5.43 -4.06
C THR A 42 -15.08 -6.77 -3.55
N ASN A 43 -15.69 -7.30 -2.48
CA ASN A 43 -15.35 -8.59 -1.89
C ASN A 43 -15.91 -9.76 -2.72
N LYS A 44 -15.80 -9.68 -4.05
CA LYS A 44 -16.31 -10.69 -4.98
C LYS A 44 -15.40 -11.91 -5.00
N LYS A 45 -16.01 -13.10 -5.06
CA LYS A 45 -15.31 -14.37 -5.25
C LYS A 45 -14.48 -14.30 -6.53
N LYS A 46 -13.17 -14.51 -6.42
CA LYS A 46 -12.27 -14.53 -7.58
C LYS A 46 -12.55 -15.79 -8.41
N ARG A 47 -12.55 -15.64 -9.74
CA ARG A 47 -12.62 -16.76 -10.68
C ARG A 47 -11.40 -17.69 -10.49
N ARG A 48 -11.59 -18.98 -10.80
CA ARG A 48 -10.51 -19.98 -10.78
C ARG A 48 -9.34 -19.52 -11.67
N GLY A 49 -8.11 -19.75 -11.22
CA GLY A 49 -6.89 -19.31 -11.92
C GLY A 49 -6.43 -17.88 -11.62
N ARG A 50 -7.29 -16.97 -11.13
CA ARG A 50 -6.86 -15.62 -10.77
C ARG A 50 -6.01 -15.66 -9.49
N PRO A 51 -4.82 -15.03 -9.47
CA PRO A 51 -4.00 -14.93 -8.26
C PRO A 51 -4.82 -14.42 -7.06
N ARG A 52 -4.72 -15.14 -5.94
CA ARG A 52 -5.42 -14.77 -4.70
C ARG A 52 -4.88 -13.48 -4.11
N LYS A 53 -3.60 -13.18 -4.34
CA LYS A 53 -2.93 -11.95 -3.91
C LYS A 53 -3.67 -10.71 -4.44
N LYS A 54 -3.94 -9.76 -3.56
CA LYS A 54 -4.47 -8.43 -3.89
C LYS A 54 -3.44 -7.38 -3.50
N TRP A 55 -3.53 -6.21 -4.13
CA TRP A 55 -2.70 -5.08 -3.74
C TRP A 55 -3.01 -4.63 -2.29
N SER A 56 -4.27 -4.61 -1.87
CA SER A 56 -4.69 -4.38 -0.47
C SER A 56 -4.06 -5.34 0.54
N THR A 57 -4.03 -6.63 0.23
CA THR A 57 -3.34 -7.61 1.06
C THR A 57 -1.85 -7.33 1.18
N GLU A 58 -1.19 -6.86 0.11
CA GLU A 58 0.24 -6.55 0.15
C GLU A 58 0.54 -5.27 0.91
N ILE A 59 -0.28 -4.23 0.75
CA ILE A 59 -0.18 -3.02 1.56
C ILE A 59 -0.38 -3.35 3.03
N ALA A 60 -1.39 -4.16 3.39
CA ALA A 60 -1.60 -4.60 4.77
C ALA A 60 -0.36 -5.28 5.36
N ARG A 61 0.30 -6.17 4.61
CA ARG A 61 1.56 -6.79 5.03
C ARG A 61 2.67 -5.78 5.20
N ASN A 62 2.83 -4.84 4.26
CA ASN A 62 3.89 -3.82 4.35
C ASN A 62 3.67 -2.86 5.51
N LEU A 63 2.42 -2.54 5.84
CA LEU A 63 2.05 -1.75 7.02
C LEU A 63 2.33 -2.54 8.30
N GLN A 64 1.95 -3.82 8.35
CA GLN A 64 2.23 -4.70 9.48
C GLN A 64 3.73 -4.84 9.76
N LYS A 65 4.58 -4.95 8.71
CA LYS A 65 6.05 -4.92 8.83
C LYS A 65 6.58 -3.65 9.48
N ARG A 66 5.80 -2.56 9.48
CA ARG A 66 6.10 -1.28 10.12
C ARG A 66 5.37 -1.07 11.45
N GLY A 67 4.63 -2.07 11.93
CA GLY A 67 3.82 -1.96 13.15
C GLY A 67 2.57 -1.10 13.01
N LEU A 68 2.12 -0.82 11.77
CA LEU A 68 0.98 0.05 11.51
C LEU A 68 -0.26 -0.76 11.13
N ASN A 69 -1.40 -0.35 11.68
CA ASN A 69 -2.71 -0.75 11.16
C ASN A 69 -3.21 0.26 10.10
N TRP A 70 -4.32 -0.06 9.43
CA TRP A 70 -4.88 0.80 8.37
C TRP A 70 -5.27 2.20 8.85
N TYR A 71 -5.74 2.32 10.10
CA TYR A 71 -6.15 3.60 10.67
C TYR A 71 -4.93 4.51 10.88
N GLN A 72 -3.93 4.00 11.60
CA GLN A 72 -2.66 4.71 11.83
C GLN A 72 -1.98 5.08 10.51
N ALA A 73 -1.93 4.16 9.55
CA ALA A 73 -1.33 4.40 8.25
C ALA A 73 -2.05 5.50 7.44
N LYS A 74 -3.38 5.60 7.56
CA LYS A 74 -4.16 6.67 6.92
C LYS A 74 -3.88 8.03 7.57
N LEU A 75 -3.75 8.07 8.90
CA LEU A 75 -3.37 9.29 9.63
C LEU A 75 -1.97 9.76 9.21
N GLU A 76 -0.96 8.90 9.33
CA GLU A 76 0.42 9.23 8.95
C GLU A 76 0.55 9.67 7.48
N ALA A 77 -0.24 9.07 6.59
CA ALA A 77 -0.25 9.45 5.18
C ALA A 77 -0.80 10.87 4.95
N LYS A 78 -1.74 11.34 5.78
CA LYS A 78 -2.31 12.69 5.72
C LYS A 78 -1.38 13.73 6.37
N ASP A 79 -0.66 13.36 7.41
CA ASP A 79 0.21 14.26 8.19
C ASP A 79 1.42 14.80 7.41
N ARG A 80 1.80 14.21 6.27
CA ARG A 80 2.86 14.70 5.37
C ARG A 80 2.53 15.98 4.58
N ILE A 81 1.42 16.66 4.86
CA ILE A 81 1.02 17.93 4.22
C ILE A 81 1.58 19.16 4.97
N LYS A 82 2.42 18.96 5.99
CA LYS A 82 3.08 20.06 6.72
C LYS A 82 4.36 20.53 6.05
#